data_AF-A0A9W8CJW9-F1
#
_entry.id   AF-A0A9W8CJW9-F1
#
_cell.length_a   1.000
_cell.length_b   1.000
_cell.length_c   1.000
_cell.angle_alpha   90.00
_cell.angle_beta   90.00
_cell.angle_gamma   90.00
#
_symmetry.space_group_name_H-M   'P 1'
#
loop_
_entity.id
_entity.type
_entity.pdbx_description
1 polymer ?
#
loop_
_entity_poly.entity_id
_entity_poly.type
_entity_poly.pdbx_seq_one_letter_code
_entity_poly.pdbx_strand_id
1 'polypeptide(L)'
;MASIRLAASRGLTNPTLRTSRLATTSATAAPVASSTRAFTTQQKQNGQYSRQKYQQYQAPRTSKAGPSPGILGAIAVGAIAGWYFYNTEGSAQASSSSWKKVNYNNVYKDIADLLEDENYDDGSYGPVFVRLAWHASGTFDHKTRTGGSSGATIRFEPESAHGANAGLDAARQRLEPLKKKYSHISYGDLYTLAGVVAVQELGGPTITWRPGRRDKTAADCTPDGRLPDAAQGADHVREIFYRMGFNDQEIAALVGAHALGRCHTSRSGFDGPWNASPTAFTNFFYTELLNNTWVPKKWNGPFQYVDRESGQFMMLPADMAFKKDSKFRVYVEKYAADQDAFFEDFANAFAKLLELGVDFPEDAPFYKFKTLEEVLPLLLPRKPVGPEVLAIVRGILEGERASTDDTLLLIDLSVGDETAELNAVRLITGDFGDDNSALNDELRCFDDEPKEFNDDRALED
;
A
#
# COMPACT_ATOMS: atom_id res chain seq x y z
N MET A 1 -22.99 2.40 75.43
CA MET A 1 -22.74 1.74 74.13
C MET A 1 -21.28 1.31 74.17
N ALA A 2 -20.93 0.03 74.37
CA ALA A 2 -21.07 -1.11 73.45
C ALA A 2 -20.32 -0.87 72.12
N SER A 3 -19.38 -1.70 71.66
CA SER A 3 -18.73 -2.92 72.21
C SER A 3 -17.44 -3.20 71.37
N ILE A 4 -16.28 -3.55 71.96
CA ILE A 4 -15.69 -4.93 72.02
C ILE A 4 -15.45 -5.55 70.62
N ARG A 5 -14.26 -6.02 70.20
CA ARG A 5 -12.91 -6.17 70.81
C ARG A 5 -11.85 -6.30 69.69
N LEU A 6 -10.62 -5.86 69.94
CA LEU A 6 -9.42 -6.26 69.18
C LEU A 6 -8.61 -7.27 70.02
N ALA A 7 -8.02 -8.30 69.41
CA ALA A 7 -7.15 -9.25 70.10
C ALA A 7 -5.84 -9.48 69.32
N ALA A 8 -4.72 -9.30 70.02
CA ALA A 8 -3.37 -9.63 69.58
C ALA A 8 -2.91 -10.92 70.33
N SER A 9 -1.71 -11.50 70.25
CA SER A 9 -0.45 -11.22 69.55
C SER A 9 0.48 -12.46 69.63
N ARG A 10 1.54 -12.55 68.80
CA ARG A 10 2.82 -13.28 69.02
C ARG A 10 2.76 -14.83 69.17
N GLY A 11 3.76 -15.60 68.73
CA GLY A 11 4.98 -15.28 67.96
C GLY A 11 6.00 -16.43 67.99
N LEU A 12 7.06 -16.35 67.17
CA LEU A 12 8.40 -17.02 67.25
C LEU A 12 8.42 -18.55 67.50
N THR A 13 9.09 -19.41 66.70
CA THR A 13 10.56 -19.51 66.56
C THR A 13 10.98 -20.48 65.45
N ASN A 14 12.17 -20.28 64.88
CA ASN A 14 12.95 -21.27 64.10
C ASN A 14 13.97 -21.94 65.04
N PRO A 15 14.48 -23.18 64.79
CA PRO A 15 15.81 -23.25 64.15
C PRO A 15 16.15 -24.51 63.30
N THR A 16 17.19 -24.31 62.48
CA THR A 16 18.22 -25.22 61.89
C THR A 16 18.63 -26.48 62.70
N LEU A 17 19.31 -27.54 62.21
CA LEU A 17 20.34 -27.72 61.14
C LEU A 17 20.70 -29.23 60.91
N ARG A 18 21.42 -29.55 59.81
CA ARG A 18 22.30 -30.72 59.44
C ARG A 18 21.85 -31.47 58.17
N THR A 19 22.55 -31.44 57.02
CA THR A 19 23.94 -31.82 56.63
C THR A 19 24.21 -33.33 56.44
N SER A 20 24.44 -33.73 55.19
CA SER A 20 25.44 -34.75 54.83
C SER A 20 26.09 -34.38 53.48
N ARG A 21 27.43 -34.50 53.41
CA ARG A 21 28.22 -34.29 52.19
C ARG A 21 28.51 -35.64 51.52
N LEU A 22 28.81 -35.64 50.23
CA LEU A 22 29.88 -36.44 49.65
C LEU A 22 30.42 -35.76 48.36
N ALA A 23 31.74 -35.55 48.31
CA ALA A 23 32.48 -35.36 47.04
C ALA A 23 32.72 -36.77 46.42
N THR A 24 33.19 -37.01 45.20
CA THR A 24 34.22 -36.38 44.33
C THR A 24 33.95 -36.91 42.88
N THR A 25 34.64 -36.61 41.77
CA THR A 25 35.96 -36.00 41.48
C THR A 25 35.90 -35.30 40.10
N SER A 26 36.82 -34.38 39.83
CA SER A 26 37.05 -33.85 38.47
C SER A 26 38.04 -34.72 37.69
N ALA A 27 37.81 -34.95 36.39
CA ALA A 27 38.83 -35.42 35.45
C ALA A 27 38.51 -34.93 34.03
N THR A 28 39.54 -34.42 33.33
CA THR A 28 39.48 -33.84 31.98
C THR A 28 39.96 -34.83 30.92
N ALA A 29 39.26 -34.93 29.78
CA ALA A 29 39.82 -35.42 28.52
C ALA A 29 39.05 -34.85 27.32
N ALA A 30 39.74 -34.64 26.20
CA ALA A 30 39.26 -33.93 25.02
C ALA A 30 38.75 -34.91 23.91
N PRO A 31 38.41 -34.47 22.69
CA PRO A 31 37.30 -35.05 21.92
C PRO A 31 37.65 -36.31 21.12
N VAL A 32 36.61 -37.09 20.81
CA VAL A 32 36.63 -38.11 19.76
C VAL A 32 35.59 -37.76 18.69
N ALA A 33 36.05 -37.50 17.48
CA ALA A 33 35.19 -37.39 16.31
C ALA A 33 34.87 -38.80 15.78
N SER A 34 33.62 -39.04 15.42
CA SER A 34 33.25 -40.13 14.49
C SER A 34 31.90 -39.81 13.83
N SER A 35 31.74 -40.31 12.61
CA SER A 35 30.84 -39.74 11.62
C SER A 35 29.48 -40.42 11.53
N THR A 36 28.56 -39.76 10.83
CA THR A 36 27.46 -40.36 10.07
C THR A 36 26.50 -41.31 10.79
N ARG A 37 25.29 -40.82 11.06
CA ARG A 37 24.08 -41.27 10.34
C ARG A 37 22.95 -40.26 10.47
N ALA A 38 22.52 -39.70 9.34
CA ALA A 38 21.29 -38.94 9.28
C ALA A 38 20.10 -39.90 9.46
N PHE A 39 19.29 -39.68 10.49
CA PHE A 39 18.01 -40.37 10.65
C PHE A 39 16.91 -39.54 9.98
N THR A 40 16.67 -39.81 8.70
CA THR A 40 15.55 -39.25 7.95
C THR A 40 14.26 -39.96 8.35
N THR A 41 13.54 -39.44 9.35
CA THR A 41 12.19 -39.90 9.65
C THR A 41 11.18 -39.08 8.87
N GLN A 42 10.73 -39.61 7.73
CA GLN A 42 9.51 -39.13 7.10
C GLN A 42 8.33 -39.42 8.03
N GLN A 43 7.64 -38.38 8.49
CA GLN A 43 6.23 -38.50 8.87
C GLN A 43 5.36 -37.87 7.79
N LYS A 44 5.00 -38.68 6.79
CA LYS A 44 3.71 -38.52 6.12
C LYS A 44 2.63 -39.03 7.07
N GLN A 45 1.67 -38.18 7.45
CA GLN A 45 0.25 -38.56 7.46
C GLN A 45 -0.69 -37.35 7.63
N ASN A 46 -1.47 -37.11 6.57
CA ASN A 46 -2.88 -36.73 6.54
C ASN A 46 -3.43 -35.77 7.60
N GLY A 47 -3.51 -34.49 7.22
CA GLY A 47 -4.54 -33.54 7.65
C GLY A 47 -5.30 -32.99 6.45
N GLN A 48 -6.17 -33.78 5.80
CA GLN A 48 -7.02 -33.31 4.69
C GLN A 48 -8.27 -32.57 5.21
N TYR A 49 -8.12 -31.40 5.85
CA TYR A 49 -9.28 -30.54 6.15
C TYR A 49 -8.95 -29.05 5.95
N SER A 50 -9.92 -28.32 5.37
CA SER A 50 -9.93 -26.86 5.15
C SER A 50 -8.87 -26.23 4.21
N ARG A 51 -8.61 -26.83 3.04
CA ARG A 51 -7.93 -26.11 1.93
C ARG A 51 -8.87 -25.23 1.08
N GLN A 52 -10.16 -25.24 1.39
CA GLN A 52 -11.23 -24.84 0.45
C GLN A 52 -11.66 -23.38 0.55
N LYS A 53 -11.16 -22.60 1.52
CA LYS A 53 -11.46 -21.16 1.67
C LYS A 53 -10.37 -20.19 1.18
N TYR A 54 -9.16 -20.69 0.90
CA TYR A 54 -8.00 -19.86 0.50
C TYR A 54 -7.62 -19.99 -0.99
N GLN A 55 -8.46 -20.65 -1.79
CA GLN A 55 -8.13 -20.99 -3.18
C GLN A 55 -8.70 -20.03 -4.23
N GLN A 56 -9.36 -18.94 -3.83
CA GLN A 56 -10.02 -18.00 -4.75
C GLN A 56 -9.18 -16.75 -5.09
N TYR A 57 -8.05 -16.52 -4.41
CA TYR A 57 -7.07 -15.49 -4.80
C TYR A 57 -5.65 -16.09 -4.85
N GLN A 58 -5.31 -16.65 -6.01
CA GLN A 58 -3.92 -16.89 -6.40
C GLN A 58 -3.73 -16.38 -7.83
N ALA A 59 -3.09 -15.22 -7.97
CA ALA A 59 -2.57 -14.78 -9.27
C ALA A 59 -1.52 -15.81 -9.77
N PRO A 60 -1.51 -16.18 -11.06
CA PRO A 60 -0.60 -17.21 -11.55
C PRO A 60 0.87 -16.76 -11.50
N ARG A 61 1.69 -17.40 -10.65
CA ARG A 61 3.15 -17.31 -10.76
C ARG A 61 3.70 -18.49 -11.56
N THR A 62 4.23 -18.22 -12.75
CA THR A 62 5.05 -19.17 -13.54
C THR A 62 6.41 -18.57 -13.85
N SER A 63 7.45 -19.05 -13.17
CA SER A 63 8.83 -18.66 -13.42
C SER A 63 9.51 -19.63 -14.40
N LYS A 64 10.00 -19.14 -15.55
CA LYS A 64 11.33 -19.46 -16.14
C LYS A 64 11.59 -18.62 -17.40
N ALA A 65 12.86 -18.33 -17.64
CA ALA A 65 13.30 -17.22 -18.50
C ALA A 65 13.08 -17.42 -20.01
N GLY A 66 12.70 -16.31 -20.64
CA GLY A 66 12.44 -16.04 -22.06
C GLY A 66 11.64 -14.72 -22.11
N PRO A 67 11.74 -13.87 -23.14
CA PRO A 67 10.98 -12.62 -23.19
C PRO A 67 9.48 -12.94 -23.19
N SER A 68 8.75 -12.44 -22.20
CA SER A 68 7.38 -12.86 -21.90
C SER A 68 6.35 -12.03 -22.69
N PRO A 69 5.27 -12.66 -23.20
CA PRO A 69 4.26 -11.97 -24.01
C PRO A 69 3.42 -10.92 -23.25
N GLY A 70 3.54 -10.83 -21.92
CA GLY A 70 2.86 -9.80 -21.12
C GLY A 70 3.36 -8.37 -21.34
N ILE A 71 4.51 -8.18 -22.00
CA ILE A 71 5.10 -6.86 -22.24
C ILE A 71 4.21 -6.00 -23.16
N LEU A 72 3.60 -6.57 -24.20
CA LEU A 72 2.76 -5.82 -25.15
C LEU A 72 1.44 -5.35 -24.54
N GLY A 73 0.78 -6.20 -23.75
CA GLY A 73 -0.45 -5.82 -23.04
C GLY A 73 -0.23 -4.70 -22.03
N ALA A 74 0.88 -4.77 -21.26
CA ALA A 74 1.24 -3.72 -20.31
C ALA A 74 1.58 -2.37 -20.98
N ILE A 75 2.28 -2.39 -22.13
CA ILE A 75 2.59 -1.17 -22.90
C ILE A 75 1.31 -0.48 -23.40
N ALA A 76 0.35 -1.23 -23.94
CA ALA A 76 -0.90 -0.67 -24.44
C ALA A 76 -1.72 0.00 -23.32
N VAL A 77 -1.89 -0.68 -22.18
CA VAL A 77 -2.60 -0.12 -21.00
C VAL A 77 -1.88 1.13 -20.48
N GLY A 78 -0.55 1.10 -20.37
CA GLY A 78 0.25 2.24 -19.88
C GLY A 78 0.19 3.48 -20.78
N ALA A 79 0.15 3.30 -22.09
CA ALA A 79 -0.02 4.38 -23.07
C ALA A 79 -1.44 4.97 -23.03
N ILE A 80 -2.46 4.11 -23.00
CA ILE A 80 -3.88 4.47 -22.97
C ILE A 80 -4.24 5.23 -21.68
N ALA A 81 -3.80 4.74 -20.52
CA ALA A 81 -3.94 5.47 -19.25
C ALA A 81 -3.16 6.80 -19.30
N GLY A 82 -1.93 6.80 -19.82
CA GLY A 82 -1.13 8.00 -20.02
C GLY A 82 -1.87 9.09 -20.80
N TRP A 83 -2.50 8.74 -21.92
CA TRP A 83 -3.31 9.65 -22.72
C TRP A 83 -4.50 10.23 -21.94
N TYR A 84 -5.21 9.42 -21.16
CA TYR A 84 -6.36 9.90 -20.38
C TYR A 84 -5.96 10.90 -19.29
N PHE A 85 -4.92 10.60 -18.50
CA PHE A 85 -4.48 11.51 -17.42
C PHE A 85 -3.81 12.78 -17.99
N TYR A 86 -3.18 12.69 -19.16
CA TYR A 86 -2.66 13.85 -19.89
C TYR A 86 -3.78 14.78 -20.36
N ASN A 87 -4.80 14.22 -21.04
CA ASN A 87 -5.89 15.01 -21.66
C ASN A 87 -7.04 15.36 -20.70
N THR A 88 -7.09 14.80 -19.49
CA THR A 88 -7.97 15.31 -18.41
C THR A 88 -7.39 16.56 -17.76
N GLU A 89 -7.16 17.58 -18.58
CA GLU A 89 -6.74 18.90 -18.13
C GLU A 89 -7.90 19.64 -17.44
N GLY A 90 -7.73 19.95 -16.16
CA GLY A 90 -8.37 21.11 -15.57
C GLY A 90 -7.61 22.35 -16.02
N SER A 91 -8.26 23.26 -16.76
CA SER A 91 -7.63 24.45 -17.36
C SER A 91 -6.67 25.14 -16.40
N ALA A 92 -5.38 25.18 -16.73
CA ALA A 92 -4.34 25.83 -15.93
C ALA A 92 -4.50 27.36 -15.97
N GLN A 93 -5.45 27.89 -15.20
CA GLN A 93 -5.63 29.33 -15.05
C GLN A 93 -4.35 29.96 -14.49
N ALA A 94 -3.95 31.09 -15.07
CA ALA A 94 -2.79 31.86 -14.64
C ALA A 94 -2.92 32.26 -13.16
N SER A 95 -2.24 31.52 -12.28
CA SER A 95 -2.36 31.64 -10.82
C SER A 95 -0.99 31.74 -10.16
N SER A 96 -0.92 32.53 -9.10
CA SER A 96 0.28 32.72 -8.27
C SER A 96 0.60 31.50 -7.38
N SER A 97 -0.37 30.63 -7.12
CA SER A 97 -0.26 29.46 -6.27
C SER A 97 0.38 28.27 -7.00
N SER A 98 1.52 27.75 -6.51
CA SER A 98 2.30 26.69 -7.18
C SER A 98 1.50 25.42 -7.49
N TRP A 99 0.62 25.00 -6.57
CA TRP A 99 -0.19 23.79 -6.72
C TRP A 99 -1.11 23.81 -7.95
N LYS A 100 -1.59 24.98 -8.40
CA LYS A 100 -2.41 25.08 -9.63
C LYS A 100 -1.63 24.83 -10.93
N LYS A 101 -0.30 24.74 -10.85
CA LYS A 101 0.57 24.37 -11.97
C LYS A 101 0.83 22.85 -12.03
N VAL A 102 0.24 22.07 -11.13
CA VAL A 102 0.44 20.63 -11.04
C VAL A 102 -0.79 19.92 -11.60
N ASN A 103 -0.60 19.15 -12.68
CA ASN A 103 -1.61 18.20 -13.12
C ASN A 103 -1.59 16.99 -12.16
N TYR A 104 -2.47 16.98 -11.16
CA TYR A 104 -2.56 15.90 -10.17
C TYR A 104 -3.10 14.57 -10.73
N ASN A 105 -3.78 14.58 -11.88
CA ASN A 105 -4.16 13.37 -12.61
C ASN A 105 -2.88 12.64 -13.11
N ASN A 106 -1.93 13.37 -13.69
CA ASN A 106 -0.62 12.83 -14.06
C ASN A 106 0.20 12.38 -12.84
N VAL A 107 0.15 13.12 -11.72
CA VAL A 107 0.83 12.71 -10.48
C VAL A 107 0.24 11.41 -9.91
N TYR A 108 -1.09 11.25 -9.94
CA TYR A 108 -1.77 10.01 -9.53
C TYR A 108 -1.24 8.81 -10.33
N LYS A 109 -1.25 8.92 -11.67
CA LYS A 109 -0.76 7.87 -12.57
C LYS A 109 0.72 7.56 -12.36
N ASP A 110 1.55 8.59 -12.28
CA ASP A 110 2.99 8.45 -12.01
C ASP A 110 3.28 7.75 -10.68
N ILE A 111 2.46 7.93 -9.65
CA ILE A 111 2.59 7.22 -8.36
C ILE A 111 2.13 5.77 -8.50
N ALA A 112 1.05 5.51 -9.24
CA ALA A 112 0.57 4.15 -9.51
C ALA A 112 1.66 3.32 -10.21
N ASP A 113 2.34 3.91 -11.19
CA ASP A 113 3.52 3.34 -11.87
C ASP A 113 4.71 3.07 -10.91
N LEU A 114 4.70 3.55 -9.66
CA LEU A 114 5.71 3.23 -8.64
C LEU A 114 5.33 2.11 -7.66
N LEU A 115 4.07 1.68 -7.65
CA LEU A 115 3.53 0.80 -6.61
C LEU A 115 4.10 -0.60 -6.67
N GLU A 116 4.28 -1.18 -7.86
CA GLU A 116 4.85 -2.52 -8.02
C GLU A 116 6.38 -2.48 -8.06
N ASP A 117 7.02 -3.35 -7.27
CA ASP A 117 8.45 -3.62 -7.31
C ASP A 117 8.72 -4.98 -6.64
N GLU A 118 9.03 -6.01 -7.43
CA GLU A 118 9.33 -7.37 -6.92
C GLU A 118 10.49 -7.41 -5.91
N ASN A 119 11.34 -6.37 -5.88
CA ASN A 119 12.46 -6.27 -4.95
C ASN A 119 12.08 -5.62 -3.61
N TYR A 120 10.86 -5.09 -3.47
CA TYR A 120 10.40 -4.42 -2.25
C TYR A 120 9.33 -5.23 -1.51
N ASP A 121 9.76 -5.87 -0.41
CA ASP A 121 8.91 -6.49 0.61
C ASP A 121 7.93 -7.54 0.04
N ASP A 122 6.63 -7.25 -0.01
CA ASP A 122 5.59 -8.12 -0.58
C ASP A 122 5.38 -7.92 -2.10
N GLY A 123 6.35 -7.28 -2.78
CA GLY A 123 6.29 -6.91 -4.19
C GLY A 123 5.69 -5.52 -4.44
N SER A 124 5.47 -4.72 -3.39
CA SER A 124 4.79 -3.43 -3.53
C SER A 124 5.17 -2.37 -2.49
N TYR A 125 5.31 -1.13 -2.95
CA TYR A 125 5.42 0.08 -2.12
C TYR A 125 4.08 0.59 -1.58
N GLY A 126 2.94 0.11 -2.07
CA GLY A 126 1.62 0.61 -1.68
C GLY A 126 1.38 0.62 -0.15
N PRO A 127 1.62 -0.49 0.58
CA PRO A 127 1.48 -0.50 2.04
C PRO A 127 2.35 0.54 2.76
N VAL A 128 3.58 0.80 2.29
CA VAL A 128 4.46 1.80 2.92
C VAL A 128 4.09 3.23 2.51
N PHE A 129 3.45 3.46 1.36
CA PHE A 129 2.86 4.76 1.00
C PHE A 129 1.64 5.10 1.85
N VAL A 130 0.74 4.13 2.11
CA VAL A 130 -0.38 4.32 3.06
C VAL A 130 0.16 4.63 4.45
N ARG A 131 1.20 3.91 4.92
CA ARG A 131 1.87 4.20 6.19
C ARG A 131 2.54 5.59 6.18
N LEU A 132 3.21 6.00 5.10
CA LEU A 132 3.82 7.34 5.02
C LEU A 132 2.75 8.44 5.14
N ALA A 133 1.62 8.31 4.43
CA ALA A 133 0.52 9.25 4.50
C ALA A 133 -0.13 9.30 5.90
N TRP A 134 -0.30 8.14 6.55
CA TRP A 134 -0.73 8.04 7.95
C TRP A 134 0.23 8.78 8.88
N HIS A 135 1.53 8.45 8.84
CA HIS A 135 2.54 9.02 9.75
C HIS A 135 2.76 10.52 9.53
N ALA A 136 2.74 10.99 8.28
CA ALA A 136 2.83 12.43 7.97
C ALA A 136 1.64 13.23 8.52
N SER A 137 0.48 12.59 8.73
CA SER A 137 -0.76 13.23 9.20
C SER A 137 -0.97 13.04 10.71
N GLY A 138 -0.59 11.88 11.25
CA GLY A 138 -0.85 11.43 12.62
C GLY A 138 -0.15 12.21 13.73
N THR A 139 0.75 13.14 13.38
CA THR A 139 1.41 14.05 14.33
C THR A 139 0.54 15.23 14.73
N PHE A 140 -0.65 15.40 14.15
CA PHE A 140 -1.54 16.52 14.44
C PHE A 140 -2.02 16.56 15.90
N ASP A 141 -2.23 17.77 16.41
CA ASP A 141 -2.89 18.08 17.67
C ASP A 141 -3.86 19.25 17.48
N HIS A 142 -5.15 19.02 17.71
CA HIS A 142 -6.19 20.04 17.52
C HIS A 142 -6.05 21.23 18.48
N LYS A 143 -5.42 21.04 19.65
CA LYS A 143 -5.28 22.10 20.67
C LYS A 143 -4.21 23.11 20.30
N THR A 144 -3.05 22.64 19.86
CA THR A 144 -1.92 23.49 19.46
C THR A 144 -1.92 23.84 17.97
N ARG A 145 -2.70 23.15 17.14
CA ARG A 145 -2.66 23.20 15.66
C ARG A 145 -1.24 22.96 15.09
N THR A 146 -0.48 22.08 15.73
CA THR A 146 0.87 21.69 15.28
C THR A 146 0.90 20.25 14.77
N GLY A 147 1.88 19.93 13.92
CA GLY A 147 1.94 18.66 13.18
C GLY A 147 0.93 18.59 12.05
N GLY A 148 0.65 17.38 11.57
CA GLY A 148 -0.23 17.14 10.44
C GLY A 148 0.46 17.29 9.08
N SER A 149 -0.24 16.87 8.03
CA SER A 149 0.35 16.60 6.71
C SER A 149 0.91 17.84 5.99
N SER A 150 0.39 19.03 6.30
CA SER A 150 0.64 20.25 5.53
C SER A 150 2.13 20.59 5.40
N GLY A 151 2.89 20.46 6.51
CA GLY A 151 4.29 20.84 6.56
C GLY A 151 5.28 19.81 5.99
N ALA A 152 4.84 18.56 5.81
CA ALA A 152 5.67 17.40 5.47
C ALA A 152 6.96 17.28 6.31
N THR A 153 6.89 17.64 7.60
CA THR A 153 8.05 17.74 8.52
C THR A 153 8.75 16.41 8.77
N ILE A 154 8.05 15.29 8.55
CA ILE A 154 8.57 13.91 8.54
C ILE A 154 9.78 13.67 7.61
N ARG A 155 10.11 14.62 6.71
CA ARG A 155 11.33 14.59 5.88
C ARG A 155 12.59 15.16 6.55
N PHE A 156 12.47 15.79 7.72
CA PHE A 156 13.57 16.42 8.46
C PHE A 156 13.75 15.81 9.85
N GLU A 157 14.98 15.86 10.36
CA GLU A 157 15.24 15.57 11.77
C GLU A 157 14.71 16.72 12.66
N PRO A 158 14.22 16.43 13.88
CA PRO A 158 14.22 15.09 14.52
C PRO A 158 13.12 14.14 14.01
N GLU A 159 12.06 14.64 13.37
CA GLU A 159 10.85 13.86 13.08
C GLU A 159 11.08 12.65 12.17
N SER A 160 11.99 12.76 11.19
CA SER A 160 12.39 11.68 10.29
C SER A 160 13.12 10.52 10.98
N ALA A 161 13.71 10.78 12.17
CA ALA A 161 14.50 9.85 12.97
C ALA A 161 13.78 9.31 14.22
N HIS A 162 12.55 9.78 14.49
CA HIS A 162 11.69 9.20 15.53
C HIS A 162 11.48 7.71 15.28
N GLY A 163 11.51 6.89 16.34
CA GLY A 163 11.43 5.42 16.23
C GLY A 163 10.17 4.93 15.52
N ALA A 164 9.05 5.62 15.73
CA ALA A 164 7.78 5.35 15.04
C ALA A 164 7.87 5.49 13.50
N ASN A 165 8.82 6.28 12.98
CA ASN A 165 8.97 6.58 11.55
C ASN A 165 10.02 5.69 10.84
N ALA A 166 10.62 4.72 11.54
CA ALA A 166 11.61 3.81 10.97
C ALA A 166 11.10 3.08 9.72
N GLY A 167 11.91 3.08 8.66
CA GLY A 167 11.60 2.49 7.35
C GLY A 167 10.78 3.36 6.39
N LEU A 168 10.28 4.53 6.83
CA LEU A 168 9.56 5.47 5.95
C LEU A 168 10.50 6.30 5.05
N ASP A 169 11.81 6.27 5.32
CA ASP A 169 12.84 6.78 4.44
C ASP A 169 12.81 6.11 3.06
N ALA A 170 12.50 4.81 2.98
CA ALA A 170 12.35 4.10 1.72
C ALA A 170 11.19 4.67 0.87
N ALA A 171 10.05 4.95 1.49
CA ALA A 171 8.91 5.58 0.82
C ALA A 171 9.22 7.02 0.37
N ARG A 172 9.87 7.82 1.22
CA ARG A 172 10.30 9.19 0.87
C ARG A 172 11.28 9.19 -0.30
N GLN A 173 12.25 8.26 -0.31
CA GLN A 173 13.22 8.11 -1.41
C GLN A 173 12.56 7.66 -2.71
N ARG A 174 11.61 6.71 -2.65
CA ARG A 174 10.86 6.23 -3.83
C ARG A 174 10.06 7.34 -4.52
N LEU A 175 9.51 8.30 -3.76
CA LEU A 175 8.74 9.44 -4.27
C LEU A 175 9.60 10.63 -4.74
N GLU A 176 10.89 10.70 -4.37
CA GLU A 176 11.77 11.83 -4.70
C GLU A 176 11.97 12.08 -6.21
N PRO A 177 12.02 11.08 -7.11
CA PRO A 177 11.99 11.31 -8.56
C PRO A 177 10.75 12.08 -9.03
N LEU A 178 9.57 11.81 -8.45
CA LEU A 178 8.34 12.53 -8.77
C LEU A 178 8.34 13.95 -8.23
N LYS A 179 8.91 14.19 -7.03
CA LYS A 179 9.12 15.55 -6.52
C LYS A 179 9.97 16.41 -7.46
N LYS A 180 10.95 15.81 -8.14
CA LYS A 180 11.81 16.45 -9.14
C LYS A 180 11.06 16.71 -10.46
N LYS A 181 10.32 15.71 -10.97
CA LYS A 181 9.46 15.86 -12.18
C LYS A 181 8.41 16.95 -11.98
N TYR A 182 7.70 16.92 -10.85
CA TYR A 182 6.66 17.88 -10.47
C TYR A 182 7.21 18.92 -9.49
N SER A 183 8.16 19.75 -9.93
CA SER A 183 8.86 20.72 -9.07
C SER A 183 7.93 21.62 -8.23
N HIS A 184 6.73 21.94 -8.75
CA HIS A 184 5.70 22.77 -8.09
C HIS A 184 4.83 22.05 -7.05
N ILE A 185 4.83 20.72 -6.96
CA ILE A 185 4.11 19.98 -5.91
C ILE A 185 4.82 20.17 -4.56
N SER A 186 4.06 20.30 -3.47
CA SER A 186 4.62 20.20 -2.12
C SER A 186 4.90 18.74 -1.76
N TYR A 187 5.87 18.49 -0.89
CA TYR A 187 6.05 17.16 -0.28
C TYR A 187 4.79 16.73 0.48
N GLY A 188 4.07 17.67 1.10
CA GLY A 188 2.81 17.38 1.79
C GLY A 188 1.74 16.81 0.86
N ASP A 189 1.53 17.43 -0.31
CA ASP A 189 0.59 16.91 -1.30
C ASP A 189 1.08 15.57 -1.87
N LEU A 190 2.37 15.45 -2.19
CA LEU A 190 2.94 14.21 -2.73
C LEU A 190 2.80 13.02 -1.77
N TYR A 191 3.11 13.19 -0.48
CA TYR A 191 3.04 12.10 0.50
C TYR A 191 1.59 11.68 0.80
N THR A 192 0.66 12.63 0.83
CA THR A 192 -0.76 12.30 1.09
C THR A 192 -1.45 11.71 -0.14
N LEU A 193 -1.16 12.21 -1.34
CA LEU A 193 -1.64 11.62 -2.59
C LEU A 193 -1.06 10.21 -2.79
N ALA A 194 0.18 9.95 -2.39
CA ALA A 194 0.75 8.61 -2.44
C ALA A 194 -0.04 7.58 -1.61
N GLY A 195 -0.54 7.98 -0.44
CA GLY A 195 -1.45 7.15 0.35
C GLY A 195 -2.81 6.92 -0.32
N VAL A 196 -3.37 7.94 -0.98
CA VAL A 196 -4.64 7.83 -1.72
C VAL A 196 -4.52 6.87 -2.91
N VAL A 197 -3.50 7.06 -3.75
CA VAL A 197 -3.21 6.19 -4.90
C VAL A 197 -3.02 4.75 -4.42
N ALA A 198 -2.23 4.54 -3.37
CA ALA A 198 -1.98 3.21 -2.81
C ALA A 198 -3.23 2.56 -2.18
N VAL A 199 -4.20 3.31 -1.64
CA VAL A 199 -5.47 2.70 -1.21
C VAL A 199 -6.28 2.27 -2.44
N GLN A 200 -6.43 3.14 -3.44
CA GLN A 200 -7.28 2.90 -4.60
C GLN A 200 -6.74 1.78 -5.51
N GLU A 201 -5.48 1.83 -5.92
CA GLU A 201 -4.88 0.85 -6.84
C GLU A 201 -4.70 -0.54 -6.20
N LEU A 202 -4.69 -0.65 -4.87
CA LEU A 202 -4.71 -1.94 -4.17
C LEU A 202 -6.15 -2.47 -3.96
N GLY A 203 -7.16 -1.93 -4.68
CA GLY A 203 -8.56 -2.38 -4.64
C GLY A 203 -9.41 -1.78 -3.53
N GLY A 204 -8.94 -0.70 -2.89
CA GLY A 204 -9.65 0.02 -1.83
C GLY A 204 -10.61 1.09 -2.35
N PRO A 205 -11.31 1.80 -1.43
CA PRO A 205 -12.30 2.79 -1.81
C PRO A 205 -11.70 4.07 -2.41
N THR A 206 -12.46 4.75 -3.27
CA THR A 206 -12.13 6.09 -3.77
C THR A 206 -12.03 7.08 -2.60
N ILE A 207 -10.86 7.69 -2.43
CA ILE A 207 -10.63 8.70 -1.38
C ILE A 207 -10.80 10.09 -1.99
N THR A 208 -11.62 10.92 -1.36
CA THR A 208 -11.69 12.34 -1.75
C THR A 208 -10.43 13.06 -1.25
N TRP A 209 -9.73 13.75 -2.14
CA TRP A 209 -8.44 14.38 -1.82
C TRP A 209 -8.38 15.82 -2.34
N ARG A 210 -7.57 16.68 -1.69
CA ARG A 210 -7.37 18.08 -2.06
C ARG A 210 -5.89 18.46 -2.09
N PRO A 211 -5.44 19.31 -3.03
CA PRO A 211 -4.11 19.89 -3.05
C PRO A 211 -4.02 21.15 -2.17
N GLY A 212 -2.82 21.71 -2.02
CA GLY A 212 -2.59 23.02 -1.42
C GLY A 212 -1.85 23.01 -0.08
N ARG A 213 -1.27 21.86 0.32
CA ARG A 213 -0.37 21.78 1.48
C ARG A 213 0.88 22.61 1.26
N ARG A 214 1.39 23.21 2.34
CA ARG A 214 2.51 24.16 2.29
C ARG A 214 3.69 23.61 3.10
N ASP A 215 4.69 23.13 2.38
CA ASP A 215 5.92 22.60 2.95
C ASP A 215 6.54 23.58 3.96
N LYS A 216 6.84 23.05 5.14
CA LYS A 216 7.44 23.76 6.26
C LYS A 216 8.93 23.42 6.40
N THR A 217 9.57 23.91 7.46
CA THR A 217 11.00 23.70 7.73
C THR A 217 11.22 22.68 8.85
N ALA A 218 12.47 22.31 9.13
CA ALA A 218 12.82 21.48 10.29
C ALA A 218 12.44 22.13 11.64
N ALA A 219 12.29 23.46 11.70
CA ALA A 219 11.85 24.15 12.92
C ALA A 219 10.37 23.88 13.27
N ASP A 220 9.59 23.35 12.32
CA ASP A 220 8.20 22.97 12.51
C ASP A 220 8.02 21.49 12.92
N CYS A 221 9.11 20.71 13.00
CA CYS A 221 9.07 19.31 13.41
C CYS A 221 8.42 19.13 14.78
N THR A 222 7.55 18.12 14.88
CA THR A 222 6.88 17.79 16.14
C THR A 222 7.82 17.05 17.10
N PRO A 223 7.55 17.08 18.43
CA PRO A 223 8.22 16.17 19.36
C PRO A 223 7.79 14.71 19.14
N ASP A 224 8.64 13.76 19.53
CA ASP A 224 8.33 12.32 19.48
C ASP A 224 7.17 11.94 20.43
N GLY A 225 6.63 10.74 20.26
CA GLY A 225 5.52 10.21 21.07
C GLY A 225 4.12 10.67 20.65
N ARG A 226 3.99 11.42 19.55
CA ARG A 226 2.67 11.80 18.99
C ARG A 226 1.96 10.67 18.23
N LEU A 227 2.69 9.67 17.78
CA LEU A 227 2.15 8.51 17.06
C LEU A 227 1.84 7.38 18.06
N PRO A 228 0.89 6.47 17.76
CA PRO A 228 0.48 5.42 18.69
C PRO A 228 1.57 4.37 18.89
N ASP A 229 1.60 3.77 20.09
CA ASP A 229 2.50 2.67 20.45
C ASP A 229 1.73 1.35 20.26
N ALA A 230 2.27 0.50 19.39
CA ALA A 230 1.71 -0.80 19.04
C ALA A 230 1.60 -1.76 20.23
N ALA A 231 2.37 -1.57 21.30
CA ALA A 231 2.34 -2.39 22.50
C ALA A 231 1.19 -2.05 23.47
N GLN A 232 0.49 -0.93 23.27
CA GLN A 232 -0.52 -0.40 24.20
C GLN A 232 -1.94 -0.88 23.91
N GLY A 233 -2.85 -0.59 24.86
CA GLY A 233 -4.28 -0.92 24.76
C GLY A 233 -5.17 0.21 24.24
N ALA A 234 -6.48 -0.03 24.31
CA ALA A 234 -7.52 0.85 23.76
C ALA A 234 -7.50 2.29 24.29
N ASP A 235 -7.13 2.49 25.56
CA ASP A 235 -7.08 3.82 26.16
C ASP A 235 -5.97 4.70 25.56
N HIS A 236 -4.78 4.12 25.29
CA HIS A 236 -3.69 4.82 24.58
C HIS A 236 -4.08 5.16 23.14
N VAL A 237 -4.70 4.19 22.44
CA VAL A 237 -5.22 4.40 21.08
C VAL A 237 -6.22 5.57 21.08
N ARG A 238 -7.16 5.60 22.02
CA ARG A 238 -8.09 6.73 22.16
C ARG A 238 -7.39 8.04 22.50
N GLU A 239 -6.44 8.06 23.43
CA GLU A 239 -5.71 9.28 23.80
C GLU A 239 -5.05 9.94 22.58
N ILE A 240 -4.33 9.14 21.78
CA ILE A 240 -3.65 9.60 20.57
C ILE A 240 -4.64 10.10 19.51
N PHE A 241 -5.73 9.38 19.26
CA PHE A 241 -6.68 9.73 18.20
C PHE A 241 -7.69 10.82 18.61
N TYR A 242 -8.08 10.91 19.89
CA TYR A 242 -8.91 12.00 20.40
C TYR A 242 -8.13 13.33 20.40
N ARG A 243 -6.79 13.30 20.56
CA ARG A 243 -5.93 14.48 20.31
C ARG A 243 -6.02 14.97 18.85
N MET A 244 -6.31 14.07 17.90
CA MET A 244 -6.54 14.42 16.50
C MET A 244 -8.00 14.78 16.18
N GLY A 245 -8.95 14.56 17.11
CA GLY A 245 -10.37 14.83 16.91
C GLY A 245 -11.15 13.69 16.23
N PHE A 246 -10.67 12.44 16.33
CA PHE A 246 -11.40 11.26 15.89
C PHE A 246 -12.32 10.68 16.96
N ASN A 247 -13.36 9.96 16.54
CA ASN A 247 -14.24 9.15 17.38
C ASN A 247 -13.92 7.64 17.27
N ASP A 248 -14.51 6.80 18.12
CA ASP A 248 -14.22 5.35 18.14
C ASP A 248 -14.49 4.61 16.81
N GLN A 249 -15.47 5.08 16.01
CA GLN A 249 -15.82 4.51 14.71
C GLN A 249 -14.76 4.84 13.65
N GLU A 250 -14.33 6.09 13.58
CA GLU A 250 -13.28 6.53 12.64
C GLU A 250 -11.93 5.85 12.97
N ILE A 251 -11.60 5.70 14.26
CA ILE A 251 -10.41 4.96 14.72
C ILE A 251 -10.50 3.49 14.30
N ALA A 252 -11.65 2.86 14.51
CA ALA A 252 -11.88 1.46 14.13
C ALA A 252 -11.86 1.25 12.62
N ALA A 253 -12.26 2.24 11.82
CA ALA A 253 -12.11 2.18 10.37
C ALA A 253 -10.62 2.29 9.97
N LEU A 254 -9.91 3.29 10.50
CA LEU A 254 -8.51 3.57 10.14
C LEU A 254 -7.55 2.40 10.42
N VAL A 255 -7.74 1.65 11.50
CA VAL A 255 -6.91 0.45 11.79
C VAL A 255 -7.10 -0.67 10.74
N GLY A 256 -8.20 -0.67 9.98
CA GLY A 256 -8.40 -1.58 8.85
C GLY A 256 -7.30 -1.52 7.78
N ALA A 257 -6.54 -0.42 7.70
CA ALA A 257 -5.35 -0.33 6.86
C ALA A 257 -4.24 -1.34 7.23
N HIS A 258 -4.28 -1.95 8.43
CA HIS A 258 -3.42 -3.09 8.78
C HIS A 258 -3.77 -4.37 7.98
N ALA A 259 -4.80 -4.37 7.12
CA ALA A 259 -4.91 -5.35 6.05
C ALA A 259 -3.73 -5.28 5.06
N LEU A 260 -3.03 -4.15 4.97
CA LEU A 260 -1.88 -3.95 4.10
C LEU A 260 -0.54 -4.21 4.82
N GLY A 261 0.38 -4.83 4.08
CA GLY A 261 1.78 -4.98 4.45
C GLY A 261 2.03 -5.88 5.66
N ARG A 262 3.09 -5.55 6.40
CA ARG A 262 3.61 -6.34 7.52
C ARG A 262 4.44 -5.52 8.49
N CYS A 263 4.69 -6.09 9.66
CA CYS A 263 5.73 -5.62 10.57
C CYS A 263 7.11 -6.20 10.22
N HIS A 264 8.17 -5.41 10.45
CA HIS A 264 9.57 -5.81 10.29
C HIS A 264 10.35 -5.57 11.58
N THR A 265 11.11 -6.57 12.02
CA THR A 265 11.93 -6.50 13.26
C THR A 265 12.89 -5.33 13.26
N SER A 266 13.47 -5.01 12.10
CA SER A 266 14.41 -3.89 11.90
C SER A 266 13.76 -2.49 11.91
N ARG A 267 12.43 -2.40 11.90
CA ARG A 267 11.68 -1.14 11.86
C ARG A 267 10.90 -0.89 13.16
N SER A 268 10.05 -1.84 13.56
CA SER A 268 9.17 -1.71 14.72
C SER A 268 9.47 -2.70 15.85
N GLY A 269 10.43 -3.61 15.65
CA GLY A 269 10.69 -4.75 16.54
C GLY A 269 9.69 -5.91 16.36
N PHE A 270 8.48 -5.64 15.90
CA PHE A 270 7.43 -6.62 15.57
C PHE A 270 7.68 -7.32 14.23
N ASP A 271 7.02 -8.45 13.98
CA ASP A 271 7.33 -9.32 12.83
C ASP A 271 6.13 -10.10 12.28
N GLY A 272 5.91 -9.98 10.96
CA GLY A 272 4.94 -10.75 10.19
C GLY A 272 3.79 -9.92 9.59
N PRO A 273 3.08 -10.44 8.58
CA PRO A 273 1.88 -9.83 8.01
C PRO A 273 0.64 -10.13 8.86
N TRP A 274 -0.40 -9.31 8.70
CA TRP A 274 -1.70 -9.51 9.36
C TRP A 274 -2.60 -10.56 8.68
N ASN A 275 -2.39 -10.82 7.38
CA ASN A 275 -3.19 -11.75 6.58
C ASN A 275 -2.41 -12.27 5.34
N ALA A 276 -3.06 -13.09 4.50
CA ALA A 276 -2.45 -13.73 3.34
C ALA A 276 -2.23 -12.83 2.09
N SER A 277 -2.87 -11.66 2.05
CA SER A 277 -2.94 -10.76 0.90
C SER A 277 -2.52 -9.33 1.29
N PRO A 278 -1.27 -9.12 1.74
CA PRO A 278 -0.78 -7.82 2.25
C PRO A 278 -0.74 -6.70 1.19
N THR A 279 -1.04 -6.99 -0.06
CA THR A 279 -1.13 -6.02 -1.17
C THR A 279 -2.56 -5.86 -1.71
N ALA A 280 -3.58 -6.29 -0.96
CA ALA A 280 -4.98 -6.09 -1.31
C ALA A 280 -5.74 -5.38 -0.18
N PHE A 281 -6.31 -4.22 -0.46
CA PHE A 281 -7.12 -3.48 0.48
C PHE A 281 -8.48 -4.17 0.63
N THR A 282 -8.71 -4.79 1.79
CA THR A 282 -9.88 -5.64 2.06
C THR A 282 -10.29 -5.51 3.53
N ASN A 283 -11.48 -6.03 3.88
CA ASN A 283 -11.87 -6.13 5.29
C ASN A 283 -11.14 -7.26 6.07
N PHE A 284 -10.08 -7.87 5.50
CA PHE A 284 -9.43 -9.04 6.09
C PHE A 284 -8.82 -8.79 7.47
N PHE A 285 -8.38 -7.56 7.79
CA PHE A 285 -7.95 -7.21 9.15
C PHE A 285 -9.01 -7.62 10.20
N TYR A 286 -10.29 -7.31 9.95
CA TYR A 286 -11.36 -7.62 10.88
C TYR A 286 -11.74 -9.11 10.85
N THR A 287 -11.84 -9.73 9.68
CA THR A 287 -12.24 -11.14 9.59
C THR A 287 -11.19 -12.07 10.21
N GLU A 288 -9.91 -11.85 9.96
CA GLU A 288 -8.79 -12.57 10.59
C GLU A 288 -8.75 -12.30 12.10
N LEU A 289 -8.89 -11.04 12.53
CA LEU A 289 -8.93 -10.66 13.95
C LEU A 289 -10.01 -11.44 14.70
N LEU A 290 -11.18 -11.69 14.09
CA LEU A 290 -12.29 -12.40 14.72
C LEU A 290 -12.21 -13.92 14.64
N ASN A 291 -11.97 -14.45 13.44
CA ASN A 291 -12.09 -15.88 13.15
C ASN A 291 -10.89 -16.69 13.68
N ASN A 292 -9.71 -16.09 13.76
CA ASN A 292 -8.49 -16.80 14.17
C ASN A 292 -8.35 -16.90 15.70
N THR A 293 -7.66 -17.96 16.13
CA THR A 293 -7.31 -18.18 17.53
C THR A 293 -5.93 -17.61 17.82
N TRP A 294 -5.91 -16.34 18.25
CA TRP A 294 -4.68 -15.62 18.56
C TRP A 294 -4.01 -16.07 19.86
N VAL A 295 -2.74 -16.45 19.80
CA VAL A 295 -1.91 -16.85 20.96
C VAL A 295 -0.63 -16.02 21.03
N PRO A 296 0.00 -15.86 22.21
CA PRO A 296 1.30 -15.19 22.32
C PRO A 296 2.39 -15.87 21.48
N LYS A 297 3.08 -15.09 20.64
CA LYS A 297 4.27 -15.55 19.89
C LYS A 297 5.41 -15.80 20.88
N LYS A 298 6.04 -16.98 20.82
CA LYS A 298 7.19 -17.34 21.67
C LYS A 298 8.48 -17.05 20.92
N TRP A 299 9.10 -15.92 21.23
CA TRP A 299 10.27 -15.39 20.51
C TRP A 299 10.99 -14.31 21.33
N ASN A 300 12.08 -13.74 20.79
CA ASN A 300 12.92 -12.74 21.45
C ASN A 300 12.54 -11.28 21.16
N GLY A 301 11.46 -11.04 20.39
CA GLY A 301 10.95 -9.71 20.10
C GLY A 301 9.93 -9.22 21.13
N PRO A 302 9.27 -8.07 20.90
CA PRO A 302 8.20 -7.55 21.74
C PRO A 302 7.01 -8.54 21.82
N PHE A 303 6.17 -8.37 22.83
CA PHE A 303 4.96 -9.18 22.97
C PHE A 303 4.01 -8.94 21.79
N GLN A 304 3.79 -9.96 20.97
CA GLN A 304 2.83 -9.95 19.87
C GLN A 304 2.04 -11.25 19.84
N TYR A 305 0.91 -11.21 19.13
CA TYR A 305 0.13 -12.41 18.86
C TYR A 305 0.57 -13.06 17.55
N VAL A 306 0.29 -14.34 17.45
CA VAL A 306 0.37 -15.14 16.23
C VAL A 306 -0.88 -16.00 16.14
N ASP A 307 -1.37 -16.27 14.93
CA ASP A 307 -2.42 -17.26 14.74
C ASP A 307 -1.94 -18.65 15.16
N ARG A 308 -2.81 -19.40 15.85
CA ARG A 308 -2.49 -20.71 16.41
C ARG A 308 -2.46 -21.84 15.38
N GLU A 309 -3.22 -21.74 14.29
CA GLU A 309 -3.35 -22.82 13.30
C GLU A 309 -2.21 -22.79 12.28
N SER A 310 -2.00 -21.64 11.65
CA SER A 310 -0.96 -21.42 10.63
C SER A 310 0.40 -21.06 11.21
N GLY A 311 0.44 -20.30 12.30
CA GLY A 311 1.65 -19.63 12.78
C GLY A 311 2.15 -18.50 11.86
N GLN A 312 1.41 -18.13 10.81
CA GLN A 312 1.87 -17.23 9.73
C GLN A 312 1.48 -15.76 9.96
N PHE A 313 0.26 -15.52 10.44
CA PHE A 313 -0.26 -14.17 10.63
C PHE A 313 -0.04 -13.67 12.05
N MET A 314 0.02 -12.36 12.22
CA MET A 314 0.24 -11.69 13.49
C MET A 314 -0.83 -10.63 13.78
N MET A 315 -0.93 -10.27 15.07
CA MET A 315 -1.66 -9.09 15.53
C MET A 315 -0.82 -8.40 16.61
N LEU A 316 -0.78 -7.08 16.57
CA LEU A 316 -0.19 -6.25 17.61
C LEU A 316 -1.06 -6.27 18.88
N PRO A 317 -0.49 -5.95 20.06
CA PRO A 317 -1.29 -5.70 21.26
C PRO A 317 -2.39 -4.64 21.06
N ALA A 318 -2.07 -3.58 20.30
CA ALA A 318 -3.02 -2.54 19.90
C ALA A 318 -4.15 -3.08 19.01
N ASP A 319 -3.86 -3.91 17.99
CA ASP A 319 -4.89 -4.53 17.13
C ASP A 319 -5.85 -5.39 17.97
N MET A 320 -5.29 -6.20 18.87
CA MET A 320 -6.09 -7.01 19.79
C MET A 320 -6.89 -6.20 20.79
N ALA A 321 -6.62 -4.90 20.98
CA ALA A 321 -7.45 -4.02 21.79
C ALA A 321 -8.81 -3.77 21.12
N PHE A 322 -8.88 -3.68 19.79
CA PHE A 322 -10.14 -3.52 19.05
C PHE A 322 -11.08 -4.73 19.19
N LYS A 323 -10.53 -5.94 19.36
CA LYS A 323 -11.31 -7.16 19.67
C LYS A 323 -11.79 -7.21 21.14
N LYS A 324 -11.04 -6.63 22.07
CA LYS A 324 -11.27 -6.75 23.52
C LYS A 324 -12.12 -5.61 24.09
N ASP A 325 -12.00 -4.40 23.56
CA ASP A 325 -12.74 -3.23 24.01
C ASP A 325 -14.17 -3.24 23.45
N SER A 326 -15.17 -3.16 24.33
CA SER A 326 -16.58 -3.27 23.95
C SER A 326 -17.10 -2.20 22.98
N LYS A 327 -16.50 -1.00 22.91
CA LYS A 327 -16.94 0.06 21.99
C LYS A 327 -16.31 -0.12 20.62
N PHE A 328 -15.01 -0.42 20.56
CA PHE A 328 -14.34 -0.77 19.30
C PHE A 328 -14.90 -2.06 18.70
N ARG A 329 -15.23 -3.05 19.55
CA ARG A 329 -15.75 -4.36 19.14
C ARG A 329 -16.93 -4.25 18.16
N VAL A 330 -17.86 -3.34 18.40
CA VAL A 330 -19.07 -3.14 17.57
C VAL A 330 -18.70 -2.80 16.12
N TYR A 331 -17.70 -1.94 15.92
CA TYR A 331 -17.22 -1.57 14.59
C TYR A 331 -16.41 -2.70 13.94
N VAL A 332 -15.63 -3.47 14.73
CA VAL A 332 -14.98 -4.68 14.23
C VAL A 332 -16.00 -5.74 13.77
N GLU A 333 -17.15 -5.87 14.44
CA GLU A 333 -18.24 -6.75 13.98
C GLU A 333 -18.90 -6.21 12.70
N LYS A 334 -19.21 -4.90 12.65
CA LYS A 334 -19.72 -4.23 11.45
C LYS A 334 -18.82 -4.50 10.24
N TYR A 335 -17.54 -4.15 10.33
CA TYR A 335 -16.60 -4.20 9.21
C TYR A 335 -16.19 -5.63 8.81
N ALA A 336 -16.19 -6.59 9.73
CA ALA A 336 -16.01 -8.00 9.38
C ALA A 336 -17.22 -8.59 8.61
N ALA A 337 -18.43 -8.08 8.86
CA ALA A 337 -19.65 -8.53 8.20
C ALA A 337 -19.95 -7.78 6.89
N ASP A 338 -19.49 -6.54 6.75
CA ASP A 338 -19.81 -5.63 5.66
C ASP A 338 -18.55 -4.87 5.21
N GLN A 339 -18.03 -5.23 4.04
CA GLN A 339 -16.85 -4.58 3.45
C GLN A 339 -17.18 -3.20 2.87
N ASP A 340 -18.37 -3.00 2.31
CA ASP A 340 -18.75 -1.74 1.68
C ASP A 340 -18.91 -0.66 2.76
N ALA A 341 -19.51 -1.01 3.90
CA ALA A 341 -19.62 -0.11 5.04
C ALA A 341 -18.28 0.13 5.76
N PHE A 342 -17.29 -0.76 5.63
CA PHE A 342 -15.89 -0.48 5.99
C PHE A 342 -15.26 0.51 5.01
N PHE A 343 -15.44 0.29 3.71
CA PHE A 343 -14.86 1.11 2.65
C PHE A 343 -15.37 2.56 2.70
N GLU A 344 -16.68 2.77 2.89
CA GLU A 344 -17.28 4.10 3.08
C GLU A 344 -16.69 4.81 4.32
N ASP A 345 -16.69 4.13 5.47
CA ASP A 345 -16.21 4.70 6.73
C ASP A 345 -14.70 4.99 6.70
N PHE A 346 -13.91 4.10 6.10
CA PHE A 346 -12.47 4.28 5.90
C PHE A 346 -12.19 5.47 4.97
N ALA A 347 -12.90 5.58 3.85
CA ALA A 347 -12.69 6.67 2.90
C ALA A 347 -12.91 8.03 3.55
N ASN A 348 -13.97 8.16 4.34
CA ASN A 348 -14.27 9.38 5.10
C ASN A 348 -13.23 9.66 6.19
N ALA A 349 -12.84 8.65 6.99
CA ALA A 349 -11.88 8.82 8.07
C ALA A 349 -10.45 9.09 7.56
N PHE A 350 -10.04 8.47 6.46
CA PHE A 350 -8.73 8.69 5.83
C PHE A 350 -8.68 10.04 5.10
N ALA A 351 -9.73 10.45 4.39
CA ALA A 351 -9.81 11.83 3.86
C ALA A 351 -9.68 12.87 4.99
N LYS A 352 -10.47 12.75 6.06
CA LYS A 352 -10.38 13.60 7.25
C LYS A 352 -8.96 13.67 7.83
N LEU A 353 -8.29 12.52 7.98
CA LEU A 353 -6.92 12.43 8.46
C LEU A 353 -5.95 13.28 7.61
N LEU A 354 -5.97 13.09 6.30
CA LEU A 354 -5.03 13.76 5.39
C LEU A 354 -5.23 15.29 5.37
N GLU A 355 -6.40 15.78 5.79
CA GLU A 355 -6.78 17.19 5.87
C GLU A 355 -6.58 17.84 7.25
N LEU A 356 -6.19 17.08 8.29
CA LEU A 356 -6.00 17.61 9.64
C LEU A 356 -4.97 18.74 9.69
N GLY A 357 -5.41 19.93 10.10
CA GLY A 357 -4.57 21.12 10.25
C GLY A 357 -4.16 21.79 8.93
N VAL A 358 -4.73 21.38 7.79
CA VAL A 358 -4.41 21.98 6.49
C VAL A 358 -5.24 23.25 6.27
N ASP A 359 -4.59 24.41 6.25
CA ASP A 359 -5.21 25.69 5.89
C ASP A 359 -5.31 25.79 4.35
N PHE A 360 -6.31 25.10 3.79
CA PHE A 360 -6.57 25.04 2.34
C PHE A 360 -6.91 26.40 1.73
N PRO A 361 -6.47 26.67 0.49
CA PRO A 361 -7.06 27.72 -0.35
C PRO A 361 -8.58 27.52 -0.51
N GLU A 362 -9.33 28.63 -0.57
CA GLU A 362 -10.80 28.60 -0.77
C GLU A 362 -11.19 27.91 -2.10
N ASP A 363 -10.32 28.01 -3.11
CA ASP A 363 -10.49 27.47 -4.45
C ASP A 363 -9.76 26.14 -4.69
N ALA A 364 -9.24 25.48 -3.64
CA ALA A 364 -8.59 24.18 -3.77
C ALA A 364 -9.63 23.09 -4.11
N PRO A 365 -9.57 22.47 -5.30
CA PRO A 365 -10.58 21.54 -5.78
C PRO A 365 -10.53 20.22 -5.01
N PHE A 366 -11.68 19.54 -5.00
CA PHE A 366 -11.77 18.16 -4.54
C PHE A 366 -11.56 17.22 -5.73
N TYR A 367 -10.58 16.33 -5.62
CA TYR A 367 -10.34 15.24 -6.55
C TYR A 367 -11.02 13.96 -6.05
N LYS A 368 -11.60 13.23 -7.00
CA LYS A 368 -11.89 11.80 -6.91
C LYS A 368 -11.23 11.17 -8.14
N PHE A 369 -10.03 10.64 -7.95
CA PHE A 369 -9.26 10.06 -9.04
C PHE A 369 -9.85 8.72 -9.46
N LYS A 370 -9.81 8.44 -10.77
CA LYS A 370 -10.10 7.10 -11.29
C LYS A 370 -8.85 6.24 -11.21
N THR A 371 -9.00 4.95 -10.97
CA THR A 371 -7.88 4.00 -11.02
C THR A 371 -7.38 3.79 -12.44
N LEU A 372 -6.20 3.17 -12.59
CA LEU A 372 -5.72 2.73 -13.91
C LEU A 372 -6.71 1.76 -14.57
N GLU A 373 -7.32 0.86 -13.78
CA GLU A 373 -8.34 -0.08 -14.24
C GLU A 373 -9.64 0.62 -14.68
N GLU A 374 -10.15 1.60 -13.91
CA GLU A 374 -11.38 2.34 -14.26
C GLU A 374 -11.23 3.19 -15.53
N VAL A 375 -10.01 3.58 -15.88
CA VAL A 375 -9.70 4.34 -17.10
C VAL A 375 -9.71 3.44 -18.33
N LEU A 376 -9.29 2.18 -18.23
CA LEU A 376 -9.11 1.27 -19.37
C LEU A 376 -10.40 1.04 -20.20
N PRO A 377 -11.60 0.75 -19.61
CA PRO A 377 -12.84 0.57 -20.38
C PRO A 377 -13.37 1.83 -21.06
N LEU A 378 -12.97 3.03 -20.63
CA LEU A 378 -13.47 4.29 -21.20
C LEU A 378 -12.90 4.58 -22.60
N LEU A 379 -11.87 3.83 -22.99
CA LEU A 379 -11.05 4.05 -24.18
C LEU A 379 -11.24 2.95 -25.24
N LEU A 380 -12.13 1.98 -24.97
CA LEU A 380 -12.67 1.07 -25.97
C LEU A 380 -13.77 1.77 -26.80
N PRO A 381 -13.81 1.61 -28.14
CA PRO A 381 -14.79 2.29 -28.97
C PRO A 381 -16.25 1.97 -28.59
N ARG A 382 -17.07 3.01 -28.44
CA ARG A 382 -18.51 2.87 -28.14
C ARG A 382 -19.38 2.59 -29.37
N LYS A 383 -18.81 2.64 -30.59
CA LYS A 383 -19.45 2.17 -31.83
C LYS A 383 -19.21 0.66 -31.96
N PRO A 384 -20.13 -0.13 -32.53
CA PRO A 384 -19.97 -1.57 -32.64
C PRO A 384 -18.81 -1.92 -33.58
N VAL A 385 -17.64 -2.18 -32.99
CA VAL A 385 -16.53 -2.82 -33.71
C VAL A 385 -16.95 -4.26 -33.98
N GLY A 386 -16.63 -4.77 -35.18
CA GLY A 386 -17.01 -6.13 -35.57
C GLY A 386 -16.51 -7.16 -34.55
N PRO A 387 -17.23 -8.29 -34.35
CA PRO A 387 -16.90 -9.26 -33.30
C PRO A 387 -15.47 -9.83 -33.42
N GLU A 388 -14.89 -9.82 -34.62
CA GLU A 388 -13.50 -10.22 -34.87
C GLU A 388 -12.48 -9.26 -34.23
N VAL A 389 -12.67 -7.94 -34.34
CA VAL A 389 -11.76 -6.95 -33.72
C VAL A 389 -11.92 -6.94 -32.20
N LEU A 390 -13.14 -7.12 -31.68
CA LEU A 390 -13.36 -7.30 -30.25
C LEU A 390 -12.73 -8.59 -29.73
N ALA A 391 -12.70 -9.66 -30.51
CA ALA A 391 -11.99 -10.90 -30.17
C ALA A 391 -10.46 -10.72 -30.19
N ILE A 392 -9.91 -9.98 -31.15
CA ILE A 392 -8.47 -9.67 -31.22
C ILE A 392 -8.03 -8.79 -30.04
N VAL A 393 -8.72 -7.67 -29.79
CA VAL A 393 -8.40 -6.77 -28.66
C VAL A 393 -8.56 -7.49 -27.32
N ARG A 394 -9.63 -8.29 -27.16
CA ARG A 394 -9.81 -9.13 -25.97
C ARG A 394 -8.68 -10.15 -25.82
N GLY A 395 -8.35 -10.90 -26.87
CA GLY A 395 -7.27 -11.89 -26.84
C GLY A 395 -5.92 -11.28 -26.45
N ILE A 396 -5.59 -10.10 -27.00
CA ILE A 396 -4.37 -9.36 -26.65
C ILE A 396 -4.37 -8.94 -25.17
N LEU A 397 -5.51 -8.48 -24.63
CA LEU A 397 -5.65 -8.09 -23.22
C LEU A 397 -5.70 -9.29 -22.26
N GLU A 398 -6.25 -10.43 -22.69
CA GLU A 398 -6.35 -11.68 -21.93
C GLU A 398 -5.09 -12.56 -22.08
N GLY A 399 -4.10 -12.14 -22.88
CA GLY A 399 -2.81 -12.81 -23.07
C GLY A 399 -2.82 -13.98 -24.05
N GLU A 400 -3.89 -14.13 -24.84
CA GLU A 400 -3.95 -15.09 -25.93
C GLU A 400 -3.08 -14.65 -27.11
N ARG A 401 -2.33 -15.61 -27.66
CA ARG A 401 -1.38 -15.36 -28.74
C ARG A 401 -2.13 -15.18 -30.06
N ALA A 402 -2.22 -13.95 -30.56
CA ALA A 402 -2.51 -13.69 -31.97
C ALA A 402 -1.36 -14.28 -32.82
N SER A 403 -1.53 -15.53 -33.24
CA SER A 403 -0.49 -16.33 -33.88
C SER A 403 -0.52 -16.19 -35.40
N THR A 404 0.07 -15.12 -35.90
CA THR A 404 0.69 -15.08 -37.24
C THR A 404 2.03 -14.36 -37.12
N ASP A 405 3.03 -14.82 -37.87
CA ASP A 405 4.39 -14.29 -37.79
C ASP A 405 4.45 -12.80 -38.20
N ASP A 406 5.45 -12.09 -37.69
CA ASP A 406 5.89 -10.76 -38.11
C ASP A 406 4.82 -9.63 -38.11
N THR A 407 4.09 -9.49 -37.01
CA THR A 407 3.19 -8.34 -36.77
C THR A 407 3.59 -7.52 -35.54
N LEU A 408 4.15 -6.32 -35.75
CA LEU A 408 4.38 -5.34 -34.69
C LEU A 408 3.18 -4.38 -34.61
N LEU A 409 2.48 -4.34 -33.48
CA LEU A 409 1.25 -3.55 -33.34
C LEU A 409 1.54 -2.14 -32.81
N LEU A 410 1.75 -1.19 -33.73
CA LEU A 410 1.81 0.24 -33.44
C LEU A 410 0.39 0.82 -33.40
N ILE A 411 -0.01 1.39 -32.25
CA ILE A 411 -1.29 2.08 -32.12
C ILE A 411 -1.09 3.54 -32.52
N ASP A 412 -1.44 3.87 -33.78
CA ASP A 412 -1.62 5.26 -34.20
C ASP A 412 -2.82 5.87 -33.45
N LEU A 413 -2.58 6.97 -32.72
CA LEU A 413 -3.58 7.74 -31.99
C LEU A 413 -3.84 9.08 -32.70
N SER A 414 -4.11 9.05 -34.00
CA SER A 414 -4.40 10.26 -34.78
C SER A 414 -5.73 10.89 -34.37
N VAL A 415 -5.64 12.11 -33.84
CA VAL A 415 -6.79 12.93 -33.42
C VAL A 415 -7.32 13.68 -34.64
N GLY A 416 -8.61 13.53 -34.94
CA GLY A 416 -9.27 14.40 -35.91
C GLY A 416 -9.49 15.78 -35.30
N ASP A 417 -9.12 16.82 -36.06
CA ASP A 417 -9.25 18.20 -35.61
C ASP A 417 -10.72 18.51 -35.23
N GLU A 418 -10.88 19.40 -34.24
CA GLU A 418 -12.16 19.89 -33.69
C GLU A 418 -13.08 18.96 -32.83
N THR A 419 -12.88 17.63 -32.71
CA THR A 419 -13.85 16.79 -31.93
C THR A 419 -13.31 15.85 -30.84
N ALA A 420 -12.00 15.62 -30.75
CA ALA A 420 -11.40 14.68 -29.77
C ALA A 420 -12.01 13.25 -29.78
N GLU A 421 -12.57 12.80 -30.92
CA GLU A 421 -12.88 11.38 -31.14
C GLU A 421 -11.62 10.62 -31.58
N LEU A 422 -11.43 9.41 -31.04
CA LEU A 422 -10.42 8.47 -31.52
C LEU A 422 -10.90 7.89 -32.86
N ASN A 423 -10.36 8.38 -33.96
CA ASN A 423 -10.91 8.10 -35.29
C ASN A 423 -10.46 6.78 -35.91
N ALA A 424 -9.27 6.28 -35.58
CA ALA A 424 -8.75 5.01 -36.08
C ALA A 424 -7.81 4.34 -35.07
N VAL A 425 -7.71 3.01 -35.18
CA VAL A 425 -6.52 2.25 -34.80
C VAL A 425 -6.02 1.64 -36.09
N ARG A 426 -4.91 2.14 -36.65
CA ARG A 426 -4.29 1.54 -37.84
C ARG A 426 -3.42 0.37 -37.44
N LEU A 427 -3.69 -0.80 -38.02
CA LEU A 427 -2.71 -1.88 -38.09
C LEU A 427 -1.70 -1.55 -39.20
N ILE A 428 -0.42 -1.45 -38.85
CA ILE A 428 0.67 -1.38 -39.81
C ILE A 428 1.34 -2.76 -39.82
N THR A 429 1.20 -3.48 -40.92
CA THR A 429 1.90 -4.74 -41.18
C THR A 429 3.08 -4.47 -42.11
N GLY A 430 4.28 -4.89 -41.72
CA GLY A 430 5.49 -4.72 -42.51
C GLY A 430 6.52 -5.81 -42.23
N ASP A 431 7.23 -6.24 -43.27
CA ASP A 431 8.31 -7.23 -43.18
C ASP A 431 9.59 -6.54 -42.65
N PHE A 432 9.60 -6.31 -41.34
CA PHE A 432 10.74 -5.72 -40.63
C PHE A 432 11.76 -6.82 -40.31
N GLY A 433 12.59 -7.17 -41.30
CA GLY A 433 13.73 -8.06 -41.09
C GLY A 433 14.69 -7.57 -40.00
N ASP A 434 15.58 -8.46 -39.52
CA ASP A 434 16.39 -8.36 -38.28
C ASP A 434 17.18 -7.05 -38.00
N ASP A 435 17.25 -6.10 -38.94
CA ASP A 435 18.01 -4.85 -38.83
C ASP A 435 17.11 -3.67 -38.42
N ASN A 436 17.00 -3.44 -37.10
CA ASN A 436 16.23 -2.35 -36.46
C ASN A 436 16.71 -0.92 -36.79
N SER A 437 17.62 -0.72 -37.76
CA SER A 437 18.09 0.60 -38.18
C SER A 437 17.00 1.41 -38.88
N ALA A 438 16.20 0.81 -39.77
CA ALA A 438 15.12 1.49 -40.49
C ALA A 438 14.02 2.03 -39.54
N LEU A 439 13.65 1.25 -38.52
CA LEU A 439 12.61 1.61 -37.55
C LEU A 439 12.97 2.89 -36.76
N ASN A 440 14.27 3.09 -36.49
CA ASN A 440 14.75 4.28 -35.77
C ASN A 440 14.79 5.54 -36.64
N ASP A 441 14.97 5.41 -37.96
CA ASP A 441 14.94 6.55 -38.88
C ASP A 441 13.50 6.93 -39.31
N GLU A 442 12.56 5.99 -39.33
CA GLU A 442 11.13 6.33 -39.45
C GLU A 442 10.60 7.02 -38.18
N LEU A 443 10.92 6.52 -36.98
CA LEU A 443 10.55 7.18 -35.71
C LEU A 443 11.09 8.62 -35.60
N ARG A 444 12.28 8.89 -36.17
CA ARG A 444 12.85 10.25 -36.24
C ARG A 444 12.15 11.19 -37.20
N CYS A 445 11.47 10.68 -38.23
CA CYS A 445 10.74 11.52 -39.18
C CYS A 445 9.48 12.17 -38.57
N PHE A 446 9.06 11.78 -37.36
CA PHE A 446 7.90 12.33 -36.67
C PHE A 446 8.24 13.43 -35.63
N ASP A 447 9.52 13.71 -35.37
CA ASP A 447 9.96 14.80 -34.48
C ASP A 447 10.07 16.18 -35.19
N ASP A 448 10.08 16.21 -36.52
CA ASP A 448 10.15 17.44 -37.33
C ASP A 448 8.77 17.83 -37.93
N GLU A 449 8.55 19.13 -38.15
CA GLU A 449 7.26 19.71 -38.58
C GLU A 449 6.61 19.05 -39.81
N PRO A 450 5.26 19.01 -39.88
CA PRO A 450 4.52 18.25 -40.88
C PRO A 450 4.82 18.72 -42.31
N LYS A 451 5.44 17.84 -43.10
CA LYS A 451 5.52 17.99 -44.55
C LYS A 451 4.19 17.57 -45.17
N GLU A 452 3.56 18.49 -45.90
CA GLU A 452 2.41 18.18 -46.76
C GLU A 452 2.79 17.13 -47.81
N PHE A 453 2.39 15.88 -47.59
CA PHE A 453 2.40 14.86 -48.63
C PHE A 453 1.10 14.92 -49.43
N ASN A 454 1.21 15.50 -50.62
CA ASN A 454 0.11 15.68 -51.55
C ASN A 454 0.27 14.67 -52.71
N ASP A 455 -0.22 13.43 -52.53
CA ASP A 455 -0.40 12.47 -53.63
C ASP A 455 -1.63 11.60 -53.42
N ASP A 456 -2.64 11.81 -54.26
CA ASP A 456 -3.80 10.95 -54.39
C ASP A 456 -3.38 9.60 -55.03
N ARG A 457 -3.13 8.56 -54.21
CA ARG A 457 -3.24 7.15 -54.64
C ARG A 457 -3.22 6.13 -53.49
N ALA A 458 -3.85 4.99 -53.77
CA ALA A 458 -3.88 3.75 -52.98
C ALA A 458 -4.71 3.76 -51.68
N LEU A 459 -6.04 3.79 -51.85
CA LEU A 459 -6.98 3.05 -50.99
C LEU A 459 -7.63 1.96 -51.85
N GLU A 460 -7.08 0.74 -51.84
CA GLU A 460 -7.73 -0.49 -52.34
C GLU A 460 -6.96 -1.72 -51.83
N ASP A 461 -7.32 -2.16 -50.62
CA ASP A 461 -7.42 -3.54 -50.07
C ASP A 461 -7.24 -3.56 -48.53
#